data_AF-A0A7J4HPT1-F1
#
_entry.id   AF-A0A7J4HPT1-F1
#
_cell.length_a   1.000
_cell.length_b   1.000
_cell.length_c   1.000
_cell.angle_alpha   90.00
_cell.angle_beta   90.00
_cell.angle_gamma   90.00
#
_symmetry.space_group_name_H-M   'P 1'
#
loop_
_entity.id
_entity.type
_entity.pdbx_description
1 polymer ?
#
loop_
_entity_poly.entity_id
_entity_poly.type
_entity_poly.pdbx_seq_one_letter_code
_entity_poly.pdbx_strand_id
1 'polypeptide(L)'
;MGQKTLVLSLIILLALVPFSIAQESIINEEITAGITPDNGIGWALDKTFENLELFFTFNKAKKIKIRLEHGKERLEEIKEMIDEDKVEDAEKAEKKHEKIIIKIESDIKDLEEEEEEIGDITEVEDEIDSQDDEIKEIKNKIKIKIEGELTPEQNAKLLEFISSLEGNMDKIKIEIRNKKEKTFTKIEKRTGKTRKEIMDQHGKLRERNIIKAKIIGESSIVKIEKRFTTRTSNKEEIIDQIIEKFSISEEYANNYLKIEREDSEELDEDIGLKIKIDIKEKDGIALAKVKVKLKFRNGIEKELMVQEIVQKTILTREQILEALVIENEDDEVDDEEEEEDEADEEDDEIEDEDEEDEGDNSS
;
A
#
# COMPACT_ATOMS: atom_id res chain seq x y z
N MET A 1 -29.66 48.78 -19.01
CA MET A 1 -29.64 48.36 -17.59
C MET A 1 -29.80 46.84 -17.39
N GLY A 2 -29.52 45.97 -18.39
CA GLY A 2 -30.02 44.57 -18.38
C GLY A 2 -29.00 43.43 -18.21
N GLN A 3 -27.68 43.67 -18.33
CA GLN A 3 -26.68 42.58 -18.22
C GLN A 3 -25.85 42.63 -16.93
N LYS A 4 -25.55 43.83 -16.40
CA LYS A 4 -24.74 43.98 -15.17
C LYS A 4 -25.49 43.56 -13.90
N THR A 5 -26.81 43.69 -13.89
CA THR A 5 -27.69 43.26 -12.79
C THR A 5 -27.89 41.74 -12.77
N LEU A 6 -27.77 41.07 -13.91
CA LEU A 6 -27.96 39.62 -14.05
C LEU A 6 -26.76 38.83 -13.49
N VAL A 7 -25.53 39.33 -13.73
CA VAL A 7 -24.30 38.74 -13.16
C VAL A 7 -24.24 38.94 -11.64
N LEU A 8 -24.66 40.10 -11.13
CA LEU A 8 -24.67 40.35 -9.68
C LEU A 8 -25.72 39.49 -8.94
N SER A 9 -26.85 39.21 -9.59
CA SER A 9 -27.91 38.37 -9.02
C SER A 9 -27.50 36.89 -8.93
N LEU A 10 -26.64 36.40 -9.82
CA LEU A 10 -26.17 35.01 -9.79
C LEU A 10 -25.14 34.78 -8.67
N ILE A 11 -24.28 35.76 -8.41
CA ILE A 11 -23.27 35.71 -7.33
C ILE A 11 -23.93 35.77 -5.95
N ILE A 12 -25.02 36.54 -5.79
CA ILE A 12 -25.75 36.63 -4.53
C ILE A 12 -26.61 35.37 -4.26
N LEU A 13 -27.08 34.69 -5.32
CA LEU A 13 -27.81 33.42 -5.16
C LEU A 13 -26.88 32.28 -4.72
N LEU A 14 -25.60 32.29 -5.13
CA LEU A 14 -24.59 31.33 -4.65
C LEU A 14 -24.15 31.57 -3.20
N ALA A 15 -24.33 32.78 -2.66
CA ALA A 15 -23.90 33.13 -1.30
C ALA A 15 -24.93 32.78 -0.21
N LEU A 16 -26.14 32.33 -0.59
CA LEU A 16 -27.22 31.96 0.33
C LEU A 16 -27.33 30.45 0.57
N VAL A 17 -26.43 29.65 0.01
CA VAL A 17 -26.32 28.25 0.40
C VAL A 17 -25.68 28.23 1.80
N PRO A 18 -26.37 27.75 2.84
CA PRO A 18 -25.75 27.61 4.14
C PRO A 18 -24.53 26.71 3.97
N PHE A 19 -23.34 27.26 4.21
CA PHE A 19 -22.11 26.51 4.46
C PHE A 19 -22.38 25.68 5.72
N SER A 20 -23.04 24.54 5.53
CA SER A 20 -23.03 23.47 6.49
C SER A 20 -21.57 23.06 6.52
N ILE A 21 -20.87 23.50 7.57
CA ILE A 21 -19.54 23.04 7.90
C ILE A 21 -19.62 21.52 7.84
N ALA A 22 -18.95 20.94 6.84
CA ALA A 22 -18.81 19.51 6.70
C ALA A 22 -18.30 19.01 8.05
N GLN A 23 -19.13 18.24 8.75
CA GLN A 23 -18.64 17.43 9.84
C GLN A 23 -17.51 16.59 9.24
N GLU A 24 -16.39 16.56 9.94
CA GLU A 24 -15.31 15.61 9.75
C GLU A 24 -15.83 14.22 10.17
N SER A 25 -16.87 13.74 9.49
CA SER A 25 -17.11 12.32 9.40
C SER A 25 -15.93 11.79 8.63
N ILE A 26 -15.13 10.96 9.29
CA ILE A 26 -14.21 10.03 8.65
C ILE A 26 -15.10 9.11 7.82
N ILE A 27 -15.52 9.59 6.64
CA ILE A 27 -16.04 8.74 5.60
C ILE A 27 -14.79 8.05 5.09
N ASN A 28 -14.59 6.80 5.52
CA ASN A 28 -13.76 5.85 4.79
C ASN A 28 -14.48 5.62 3.46
N GLU A 29 -14.39 6.61 2.56
CA GLU A 29 -14.99 6.54 1.25
C GLU A 29 -14.20 5.52 0.45
N GLU A 30 -14.96 4.77 -0.32
CA GLU A 30 -14.55 3.56 -0.98
C GLU A 30 -13.57 3.91 -2.11
N ILE A 31 -12.30 3.49 -2.01
CA ILE A 31 -11.37 3.56 -3.15
C ILE A 31 -11.58 2.31 -3.99
N THR A 32 -12.55 2.38 -4.91
CA THR A 32 -12.63 1.52 -6.10
C THR A 32 -11.85 2.19 -7.22
N ALA A 33 -11.57 1.47 -8.31
CA ALA A 33 -11.18 2.14 -9.54
C ALA A 33 -12.21 3.24 -9.85
N GLY A 34 -11.74 4.48 -9.96
CA GLY A 34 -12.58 5.63 -10.23
C GLY A 34 -12.94 5.70 -11.71
N ILE A 35 -12.78 6.86 -12.33
CA ILE A 35 -12.97 6.95 -13.77
C ILE A 35 -11.69 6.47 -14.46
N THR A 36 -11.72 5.32 -15.13
CA THR A 36 -10.55 4.75 -15.78
C THR A 36 -10.06 5.52 -17.02
N PRO A 37 -8.79 5.37 -17.45
CA PRO A 37 -8.21 6.13 -18.57
C PRO A 37 -8.90 5.92 -19.93
N ASP A 38 -9.61 4.82 -20.12
CA ASP A 38 -10.39 4.53 -21.32
C ASP A 38 -11.60 5.49 -21.48
N ASN A 39 -12.10 6.06 -20.38
CA ASN A 39 -13.05 7.18 -20.38
C ASN A 39 -12.31 8.54 -20.35
N GLY A 40 -11.69 8.88 -21.48
CA GLY A 40 -10.76 10.01 -21.57
C GLY A 40 -11.25 11.37 -21.06
N ILE A 41 -12.52 11.74 -21.25
CA ILE A 41 -13.06 13.02 -20.75
C ILE A 41 -13.33 12.95 -19.25
N GLY A 42 -13.97 11.86 -18.79
CA GLY A 42 -14.28 11.68 -17.39
C GLY A 42 -13.00 11.62 -16.55
N TRP A 43 -12.01 10.84 -16.99
CA TRP A 43 -10.72 10.74 -16.32
C TRP A 43 -9.98 12.08 -16.28
N ALA A 44 -10.06 12.87 -17.35
CA ALA A 44 -9.48 14.21 -17.37
C ALA A 44 -10.13 15.18 -16.35
N LEU A 45 -11.44 15.09 -16.17
CA LEU A 45 -12.19 15.89 -15.19
C LEU A 45 -11.87 15.45 -13.77
N ASP A 46 -11.83 14.13 -13.53
CA ASP A 46 -11.49 13.54 -12.26
C ASP A 46 -10.14 14.05 -11.73
N LYS A 47 -9.07 13.91 -12.54
CA LYS A 47 -7.76 14.51 -12.26
C LYS A 47 -7.79 16.03 -12.04
N THR A 48 -8.75 16.75 -12.63
CA THR A 48 -8.86 18.19 -12.41
C THR A 48 -9.36 18.48 -11.00
N PHE A 49 -10.33 17.71 -10.52
CA PHE A 49 -10.83 17.80 -9.14
C PHE A 49 -9.77 17.37 -8.13
N GLU A 50 -9.05 16.28 -8.37
CA GLU A 50 -7.90 15.85 -7.55
C GLU A 50 -6.87 16.98 -7.37
N ASN A 51 -6.51 17.66 -8.46
CA ASN A 51 -5.56 18.77 -8.40
C ASN A 51 -6.13 19.98 -7.65
N LEU A 52 -7.45 20.20 -7.73
CA LEU A 52 -8.13 21.26 -7.01
C LEU A 52 -8.13 21.00 -5.49
N GLU A 53 -8.39 19.76 -5.09
CA GLU A 53 -8.30 19.33 -3.69
C GLU A 53 -6.88 19.51 -3.13
N LEU A 54 -5.88 19.05 -3.88
CA LEU A 54 -4.47 19.23 -3.51
C LEU A 54 -4.06 20.71 -3.42
N PHE A 55 -4.64 21.58 -4.26
CA PHE A 55 -4.39 23.02 -4.24
C PHE A 55 -4.91 23.67 -2.95
N PHE A 56 -6.07 23.24 -2.45
CA PHE A 56 -6.66 23.75 -1.20
C PHE A 56 -6.13 23.05 0.06
N THR A 57 -5.28 22.04 -0.07
CA THR A 57 -4.66 21.36 1.05
C THR A 57 -3.32 22.01 1.43
N PHE A 58 -3.28 22.67 2.58
CA PHE A 58 -2.10 23.41 3.04
C PHE A 58 -1.16 22.60 3.92
N ASN A 59 -1.69 21.69 4.75
CA ASN A 59 -0.86 20.82 5.59
C ASN A 59 -0.15 19.78 4.71
N LYS A 60 1.19 19.66 4.88
CA LYS A 60 2.04 18.83 4.03
C LYS A 60 1.76 17.34 4.21
N ALA A 61 1.66 16.86 5.46
CA ALA A 61 1.35 15.46 5.71
C ALA A 61 -0.03 15.06 5.15
N LYS A 62 -1.04 15.93 5.33
CA LYS A 62 -2.37 15.73 4.72
C LYS A 62 -2.29 15.71 3.20
N LYS A 63 -1.49 16.59 2.59
CA LYS A 63 -1.27 16.59 1.14
C LYS A 63 -0.63 15.29 0.65
N ILE A 64 0.35 14.76 1.36
CA ILE A 64 0.96 13.46 1.04
C ILE A 64 -0.07 12.35 1.10
N LYS A 65 -0.92 12.32 2.13
CA LYS A 65 -1.99 11.32 2.26
C LYS A 65 -2.99 11.38 1.10
N ILE A 66 -3.46 12.58 0.72
CA ILE A 66 -4.34 12.74 -0.45
C ILE A 66 -3.64 12.27 -1.73
N ARG A 67 -2.33 12.54 -1.89
CA ARG A 67 -1.57 12.00 -3.01
C ARG A 67 -1.49 10.49 -2.99
N LEU A 68 -1.28 9.90 -1.82
CA LEU A 68 -1.28 8.45 -1.65
C LEU A 68 -2.66 7.89 -2.03
N GLU A 69 -3.77 8.49 -1.59
CA GLU A 69 -5.12 8.09 -2.00
C GLU A 69 -5.29 8.10 -3.53
N HIS A 70 -4.86 9.17 -4.22
CA HIS A 70 -4.86 9.21 -5.69
C HIS A 70 -3.91 8.16 -6.30
N GLY A 71 -2.77 7.87 -5.66
CA GLY A 71 -1.84 6.82 -6.10
C GLY A 71 -2.50 5.44 -6.04
N LYS A 72 -3.19 5.16 -4.93
CA LYS A 72 -3.97 3.95 -4.74
C LYS A 72 -5.10 3.81 -5.77
N GLU A 73 -5.79 4.90 -6.09
CA GLU A 73 -6.77 4.88 -7.18
C GLU A 73 -6.12 4.49 -8.51
N ARG A 74 -4.94 5.03 -8.83
CA ARG A 74 -4.20 4.61 -10.03
C ARG A 74 -3.84 3.11 -9.99
N LEU A 75 -3.49 2.55 -8.83
CA LEU A 75 -3.21 1.10 -8.70
C LEU A 75 -4.47 0.26 -9.00
N GLU A 76 -5.64 0.67 -8.52
CA GLU A 76 -6.91 -0.02 -8.82
C GLU A 76 -7.31 0.17 -10.30
N GLU A 77 -7.09 1.34 -10.91
CA GLU A 77 -7.26 1.54 -12.37
C GLU A 77 -6.36 0.58 -13.16
N ILE A 78 -5.08 0.45 -12.78
CA ILE A 78 -4.16 -0.46 -13.48
C ILE A 78 -4.65 -1.89 -13.38
N LYS A 79 -5.06 -2.32 -12.19
CA LYS A 79 -5.60 -3.67 -11.97
C LYS A 79 -6.81 -3.93 -12.88
N GLU A 80 -7.77 -3.01 -12.95
CA GLU A 80 -8.93 -3.13 -13.84
C GLU A 80 -8.52 -3.16 -15.32
N MET A 81 -7.61 -2.29 -15.75
CA MET A 81 -7.15 -2.27 -17.15
C MET A 81 -6.38 -3.54 -17.53
N ILE A 82 -5.65 -4.16 -16.59
CA ILE A 82 -5.02 -5.47 -16.80
C ILE A 82 -6.09 -6.54 -16.99
N ASP A 83 -7.16 -6.52 -16.20
CA ASP A 83 -8.27 -7.48 -16.28
C ASP A 83 -8.96 -7.45 -17.63
N GLU A 84 -9.15 -6.25 -18.17
CA GLU A 84 -9.77 -6.01 -19.46
C GLU A 84 -8.80 -6.11 -20.66
N ASP A 85 -7.56 -6.56 -20.43
CA ASP A 85 -6.48 -6.65 -21.43
C ASP A 85 -6.12 -5.32 -22.12
N LYS A 86 -6.44 -4.19 -21.46
CA LYS A 86 -6.18 -2.81 -21.91
C LYS A 86 -4.79 -2.33 -21.45
N VAL A 87 -3.74 -3.01 -21.89
CA VAL A 87 -2.34 -2.74 -21.48
C VAL A 87 -1.90 -1.28 -21.72
N GLU A 88 -2.37 -0.65 -22.81
CA GLU A 88 -2.04 0.76 -23.10
C GLU A 88 -2.67 1.74 -22.09
N ASP A 89 -3.85 1.43 -21.56
CA ASP A 89 -4.52 2.27 -20.56
C ASP A 89 -3.92 2.04 -19.17
N ALA A 90 -3.53 0.80 -18.85
CA ALA A 90 -2.71 0.49 -17.67
C ALA A 90 -1.39 1.30 -17.68
N GLU A 91 -0.72 1.40 -18.84
CA GLU A 91 0.51 2.21 -19.01
C GLU A 91 0.25 3.71 -18.74
N LYS A 92 -0.94 4.23 -19.07
CA LYS A 92 -1.29 5.64 -18.76
C LYS A 92 -1.51 5.86 -17.28
N ALA A 93 -2.18 4.93 -16.60
CA ALA A 93 -2.41 4.99 -15.16
C ALA A 93 -1.09 4.87 -14.38
N GLU A 94 -0.17 4.01 -14.83
CA GLU A 94 1.18 3.93 -14.26
C GLU A 94 1.95 5.25 -14.32
N LYS A 95 2.06 5.85 -15.52
CA LYS A 95 2.78 7.12 -15.69
C LYS A 95 2.18 8.24 -14.85
N LYS A 96 0.93 8.10 -14.41
CA LYS A 96 0.31 9.01 -13.46
C LYS A 96 0.66 8.66 -12.02
N HIS A 97 0.62 7.38 -11.65
CA HIS A 97 1.14 6.90 -10.38
C HIS A 97 2.59 7.36 -10.16
N GLU A 98 3.49 7.15 -11.13
CA GLU A 98 4.88 7.61 -11.08
C GLU A 98 4.99 9.12 -10.77
N LYS A 99 4.20 9.96 -11.46
CA LYS A 99 4.17 11.41 -11.22
C LYS A 99 3.63 11.79 -9.85
N ILE A 100 2.75 10.97 -9.27
CA ILE A 100 2.26 11.14 -7.91
C ILE A 100 3.38 10.81 -6.94
N ILE A 101 4.08 9.69 -7.13
CA ILE A 101 5.22 9.26 -6.30
C ILE A 101 6.33 10.32 -6.29
N ILE A 102 6.71 10.88 -7.44
CA ILE A 102 7.74 11.94 -7.52
C ILE A 102 7.35 13.16 -6.65
N LYS A 103 6.05 13.51 -6.63
CA LYS A 103 5.56 14.62 -5.80
C LYS A 103 5.52 14.24 -4.32
N ILE A 104 5.14 13.01 -4.00
CA ILE A 104 5.19 12.49 -2.62
C ILE A 104 6.63 12.55 -2.09
N GLU A 105 7.60 12.07 -2.86
CA GLU A 105 9.02 12.11 -2.49
C GLU A 105 9.48 13.54 -2.16
N SER A 106 9.10 14.52 -2.99
CA SER A 106 9.39 15.93 -2.74
C SER A 106 8.69 16.44 -1.47
N ASP A 107 7.41 16.12 -1.30
CA ASP A 107 6.63 16.58 -0.15
C ASP A 107 7.15 15.96 1.17
N ILE A 108 7.64 14.71 1.16
CA ILE A 108 8.26 14.03 2.31
C ILE A 108 9.53 14.77 2.76
N LYS A 109 10.41 15.14 1.82
CA LYS A 109 11.63 15.90 2.12
C LYS A 109 11.31 17.20 2.86
N ASP A 110 10.22 17.83 2.46
CA ASP A 110 9.72 19.08 3.00
C ASP A 110 8.89 18.93 4.29
N LEU A 111 8.62 17.72 4.78
CA LEU A 111 7.90 17.54 6.05
C LEU A 111 8.65 18.20 7.21
N GLU A 112 7.91 18.69 8.18
CA GLU A 112 8.50 19.29 9.37
C GLU A 112 9.01 18.20 10.30
N GLU A 113 10.18 18.44 10.90
CA GLU A 113 10.82 17.52 11.84
C GLU A 113 10.49 17.99 13.26
N GLU A 114 9.21 17.91 13.60
CA GLU A 114 8.65 18.32 14.88
C GLU A 114 7.93 17.14 15.55
N GLU A 115 7.82 17.24 16.87
CA GLU A 115 7.26 16.15 17.69
C GLU A 115 5.78 15.89 17.41
N GLU A 116 5.02 16.93 17.06
CA GLU A 116 3.60 16.82 16.68
C GLU A 116 3.41 16.09 15.33
N GLU A 117 4.43 16.09 14.47
CA GLU A 117 4.37 15.50 13.13
C GLU A 117 4.74 14.02 13.09
N ILE A 118 5.30 13.44 14.16
CA ILE A 118 5.67 12.01 14.22
C ILE A 118 4.46 11.09 13.94
N GLY A 119 3.30 11.43 14.50
CA GLY A 119 2.07 10.67 14.26
C GLY A 119 1.61 10.73 12.80
N ASP A 120 1.89 11.85 12.12
CA ASP A 120 1.57 12.05 10.71
C ASP A 120 2.58 11.39 9.77
N ILE A 121 3.87 11.44 10.10
CA ILE A 121 4.94 10.71 9.40
C ILE A 121 4.70 9.20 9.45
N THR A 122 4.36 8.68 10.63
CA THR A 122 4.07 7.23 10.81
C THR A 122 2.85 6.81 9.99
N GLU A 123 1.82 7.66 9.91
CA GLU A 123 0.64 7.39 9.09
C GLU A 123 0.96 7.36 7.59
N VAL A 124 1.85 8.24 7.14
CA VAL A 124 2.32 8.23 5.75
C VAL A 124 3.11 6.95 5.46
N GLU A 125 3.99 6.51 6.38
CA GLU A 125 4.71 5.24 6.27
C GLU A 125 3.74 4.04 6.17
N ASP A 126 2.72 3.98 7.03
CA ASP A 126 1.71 2.91 7.01
C ASP A 126 0.94 2.83 5.68
N GLU A 127 0.61 3.99 5.07
CA GLU A 127 -0.10 4.05 3.81
C GLU A 127 0.79 3.63 2.63
N ILE A 128 2.07 4.02 2.65
CA ILE A 128 3.08 3.55 1.70
C ILE A 128 3.22 2.02 1.76
N ASP A 129 3.32 1.45 2.97
CA ASP A 129 3.35 -0.01 3.16
C ASP A 129 2.07 -0.70 2.66
N SER A 130 0.92 -0.05 2.80
CA SER A 130 -0.34 -0.57 2.25
C SER A 130 -0.34 -0.63 0.73
N GLN A 131 0.22 0.37 0.04
CA GLN A 131 0.31 0.37 -1.41
C GLN A 131 1.37 -0.61 -1.93
N ASP A 132 2.47 -0.78 -1.22
CA ASP A 132 3.46 -1.84 -1.51
C ASP A 132 2.81 -3.24 -1.52
N ASP A 133 1.91 -3.51 -0.58
CA ASP A 133 1.12 -4.75 -0.60
C ASP A 133 0.20 -4.86 -1.83
N GLU A 134 -0.43 -3.77 -2.26
CA GLU A 134 -1.32 -3.73 -3.42
C GLU A 134 -0.54 -3.96 -4.73
N ILE A 135 0.67 -3.39 -4.83
CA ILE A 135 1.60 -3.65 -5.94
C ILE A 135 1.96 -5.14 -6.02
N LYS A 136 2.21 -5.80 -4.87
CA LYS A 136 2.44 -7.25 -4.83
C LYS A 136 1.23 -8.06 -5.28
N GLU A 137 0.01 -7.61 -4.99
CA GLU A 137 -1.22 -8.24 -5.50
C GLU A 137 -1.33 -8.09 -7.03
N ILE A 138 -1.04 -6.90 -7.56
CA ILE A 138 -1.00 -6.64 -9.01
C ILE A 138 0.06 -7.52 -9.70
N LYS A 139 1.25 -7.65 -9.11
CA LYS A 139 2.32 -8.52 -9.61
C LYS A 139 1.89 -9.97 -9.74
N ASN A 140 1.23 -10.50 -8.71
CA ASN A 140 0.69 -11.87 -8.74
C ASN A 140 -0.38 -12.03 -9.82
N LYS A 141 -1.26 -11.03 -10.00
CA LYS A 141 -2.29 -11.05 -11.03
C LYS A 141 -1.71 -11.07 -12.45
N ILE A 142 -0.72 -10.21 -12.70
CA ILE A 142 -0.01 -10.19 -13.97
C ILE A 142 0.67 -11.54 -14.23
N LYS A 143 1.31 -12.15 -13.22
CA LYS A 143 1.92 -13.47 -13.37
C LYS A 143 0.92 -14.53 -13.86
N ILE A 144 -0.31 -14.52 -13.32
CA ILE A 144 -1.38 -15.43 -13.75
C ILE A 144 -1.77 -15.17 -15.22
N LYS A 145 -1.96 -13.91 -15.62
CA LYS A 145 -2.32 -13.58 -17.02
C LYS A 145 -1.21 -13.90 -18.04
N ILE A 146 0.06 -13.73 -17.65
CA ILE A 146 1.23 -14.08 -18.48
C ILE A 146 1.21 -15.57 -18.86
N GLU A 147 0.68 -16.44 -17.99
CA GLU A 147 0.67 -17.89 -18.20
C GLU A 147 -0.33 -18.36 -19.28
N GLY A 148 -1.19 -17.50 -19.86
CA GLY A 148 -2.16 -17.94 -20.86
C GLY A 148 -2.72 -16.95 -21.89
N GLU A 149 -2.73 -15.64 -21.66
CA GLU A 149 -3.63 -14.73 -22.41
C GLU A 149 -2.94 -13.62 -23.22
N LEU A 150 -1.67 -13.33 -22.94
CA LEU A 150 -1.00 -12.12 -23.41
C LEU A 150 0.12 -12.38 -24.44
N THR A 151 0.35 -11.41 -25.33
CA THR A 151 1.49 -11.48 -26.26
C THR A 151 2.83 -11.28 -25.55
N PRO A 152 3.96 -11.76 -26.11
CA PRO A 152 5.28 -11.50 -25.53
C PRO A 152 5.58 -10.02 -25.29
N GLU A 153 5.11 -9.14 -26.18
CA GLU A 153 5.28 -7.69 -26.03
C GLU A 153 4.43 -7.12 -24.88
N GLN A 154 3.18 -7.59 -24.73
CA GLN A 154 2.33 -7.20 -23.60
C GLN A 154 2.92 -7.68 -22.27
N ASN A 155 3.46 -8.90 -22.24
CA ASN A 155 4.14 -9.46 -21.06
C ASN A 155 5.35 -8.63 -20.66
N ALA A 156 6.20 -8.27 -21.62
CA ALA A 156 7.37 -7.44 -21.36
C ALA A 156 6.98 -6.08 -20.77
N LYS A 157 5.95 -5.43 -21.34
CA LYS A 157 5.43 -4.14 -20.82
C LYS A 157 4.89 -4.25 -19.40
N LEU A 158 4.13 -5.31 -19.08
CA LEU A 158 3.57 -5.49 -17.74
C LEU A 158 4.64 -5.80 -16.69
N LEU A 159 5.71 -6.50 -17.07
CA LEU A 159 6.86 -6.73 -16.20
C LEU A 159 7.64 -5.43 -15.92
N GLU A 160 7.90 -4.63 -16.96
CA GLU A 160 8.52 -3.30 -16.82
C GLU A 160 7.69 -2.40 -15.89
N PHE A 161 6.37 -2.41 -16.09
CA PHE A 161 5.40 -1.70 -15.26
C PHE A 161 5.49 -2.08 -13.78
N ILE A 162 5.48 -3.38 -13.45
CA ILE A 162 5.60 -3.84 -12.06
C ILE A 162 6.94 -3.39 -11.47
N SER A 163 8.04 -3.56 -12.20
CA SER A 163 9.36 -3.17 -11.70
C SER A 163 9.45 -1.67 -11.44
N SER A 164 8.82 -0.85 -12.29
CA SER A 164 8.70 0.60 -12.07
C SER A 164 7.90 0.90 -10.80
N LEU A 165 6.76 0.25 -10.59
CA LEU A 165 5.95 0.42 -9.38
C LEU A 165 6.71 0.04 -8.11
N GLU A 166 7.34 -1.15 -8.09
CA GLU A 166 8.13 -1.64 -6.96
C GLU A 166 9.27 -0.67 -6.63
N GLY A 167 10.09 -0.29 -7.63
CA GLY A 167 11.22 0.62 -7.42
C GLY A 167 10.80 2.03 -6.96
N ASN A 168 9.69 2.54 -7.49
CA ASN A 168 9.12 3.82 -7.05
C ASN A 168 8.62 3.77 -5.60
N MET A 169 7.99 2.66 -5.20
CA MET A 169 7.49 2.45 -3.84
C MET A 169 8.63 2.30 -2.83
N ASP A 170 9.66 1.52 -3.17
CA ASP A 170 10.86 1.36 -2.35
C ASP A 170 11.55 2.70 -2.10
N LYS A 171 11.64 3.56 -3.13
CA LYS A 171 12.24 4.88 -3.01
C LYS A 171 11.53 5.77 -1.98
N ILE A 172 10.19 5.87 -2.04
CA ILE A 172 9.46 6.70 -1.07
C ILE A 172 9.42 6.08 0.32
N LYS A 173 9.46 4.75 0.40
CA LYS A 173 9.58 4.01 1.66
C LYS A 173 10.89 4.33 2.38
N ILE A 174 12.00 4.34 1.64
CA ILE A 174 13.31 4.76 2.17
C ILE A 174 13.25 6.23 2.59
N GLU A 175 12.71 7.12 1.77
CA GLU A 175 12.65 8.55 2.08
C GLU A 175 11.81 8.86 3.33
N ILE A 176 10.62 8.24 3.50
CA ILE A 176 9.79 8.46 4.68
C ILE A 176 10.45 7.90 5.95
N ARG A 177 11.12 6.75 5.87
CA ARG A 177 11.88 6.16 6.98
C ARG A 177 13.03 7.08 7.39
N ASN A 178 13.83 7.53 6.43
CA ASN A 178 14.90 8.49 6.67
C ASN A 178 14.37 9.79 7.32
N LYS A 179 13.21 10.26 6.89
CA LYS A 179 12.57 11.44 7.48
C LYS A 179 12.12 11.20 8.91
N LYS A 180 11.52 10.03 9.20
CA LYS A 180 11.11 9.59 10.54
C LYS A 180 12.31 9.50 11.48
N GLU A 181 13.38 8.83 11.05
CA GLU A 181 14.63 8.67 11.80
C GLU A 181 15.29 10.00 12.16
N LYS A 182 15.38 10.93 11.19
CA LYS A 182 15.86 12.30 11.43
C LYS A 182 14.99 13.03 12.46
N THR A 183 13.67 12.89 12.35
CA THR A 183 12.73 13.53 13.26
C THR A 183 12.87 13.00 14.68
N PHE A 184 12.94 11.67 14.86
CA PHE A 184 13.24 11.07 16.17
C PHE A 184 14.55 11.60 16.73
N THR A 185 15.65 11.47 15.99
CA THR A 185 16.98 11.91 16.43
C THR A 185 16.98 13.37 16.90
N LYS A 186 16.26 14.25 16.19
CA LYS A 186 16.14 15.66 16.55
C LYS A 186 15.33 15.87 17.83
N ILE A 187 14.23 15.15 18.02
CA ILE A 187 13.39 15.22 19.22
C ILE A 187 14.14 14.65 20.42
N GLU A 188 14.80 13.49 20.28
CA GLU A 188 15.60 12.85 21.32
C GLU A 188 16.70 13.79 21.82
N LYS A 189 17.46 14.41 20.90
CA LYS A 189 18.51 15.39 21.25
C LYS A 189 17.96 16.63 21.97
N ARG A 190 16.75 17.08 21.62
CA ARG A 190 16.13 18.28 22.19
C ARG A 190 15.48 18.03 23.55
N THR A 191 14.85 16.87 23.72
CA THR A 191 13.93 16.59 24.84
C THR A 191 14.48 15.56 25.83
N GLY A 192 15.44 14.74 25.41
CA GLY A 192 15.93 13.59 26.18
C GLY A 192 14.93 12.43 26.27
N LYS A 193 13.77 12.52 25.60
CA LYS A 193 12.81 11.41 25.49
C LYS A 193 13.38 10.34 24.58
N THR A 194 13.05 9.09 24.87
CA THR A 194 13.32 7.93 24.00
C THR A 194 12.29 7.85 22.87
N ARG A 195 12.61 7.17 21.76
CA ARG A 195 11.63 6.88 20.68
C ARG A 195 10.30 6.34 21.17
N LYS A 196 10.34 5.38 22.10
CA LYS A 196 9.14 4.80 22.70
C LYS A 196 8.29 5.85 23.40
N GLU A 197 8.90 6.72 24.20
CA GLU A 197 8.17 7.80 24.87
C GLU A 197 7.59 8.82 23.88
N ILE A 198 8.31 9.12 22.80
CA ILE A 198 7.83 9.99 21.71
C ILE A 198 6.61 9.35 21.04
N MET A 199 6.69 8.06 20.70
CA MET A 199 5.60 7.30 20.08
C MET A 199 4.40 7.13 21.00
N ASP A 200 4.61 6.92 22.30
CA ASP A 200 3.52 6.84 23.28
C ASP A 200 2.79 8.18 23.46
N GLN A 201 3.46 9.30 23.23
CA GLN A 201 2.86 10.63 23.38
C GLN A 201 2.26 11.17 22.08
N HIS A 202 2.93 10.94 20.96
CA HIS A 202 2.62 11.58 19.68
C HIS A 202 2.31 10.59 18.55
N GLY A 203 2.59 9.30 18.73
CA GLY A 203 2.19 8.26 17.79
C GLY A 203 0.68 8.10 17.75
N LYS A 204 0.12 8.11 16.54
CA LYS A 204 -1.32 7.86 16.31
C LYS A 204 -1.56 6.36 16.29
N LEU A 205 -2.36 5.86 17.22
CA LEU A 205 -2.88 4.49 17.14
C LEU A 205 -3.93 4.40 16.03
N ARG A 206 -3.86 3.35 15.22
CA ARG A 206 -4.70 3.20 14.04
C ARG A 206 -5.32 1.84 13.99
N GLU A 207 -6.48 1.82 13.34
CA GLU A 207 -7.18 0.60 12.99
C GLU A 207 -7.69 0.77 11.56
N ARG A 208 -7.23 -0.11 10.67
CA ARG A 208 -7.71 -0.22 9.29
C ARG A 208 -8.40 -1.56 9.15
N ASN A 209 -9.55 -1.55 8.49
CA ASN A 209 -10.35 -2.72 8.26
C ASN A 209 -10.74 -2.79 6.80
N ILE A 210 -10.57 -3.95 6.19
CA ILE A 210 -10.86 -4.22 4.80
C ILE A 210 -11.62 -5.53 4.74
N ILE A 211 -12.81 -5.54 4.15
CA ILE A 211 -13.59 -6.75 3.90
C ILE A 211 -13.90 -6.79 2.40
N LYS A 212 -13.16 -7.59 1.64
CA LYS A 212 -13.38 -7.79 0.19
C LYS A 212 -13.90 -9.21 -0.04
N ALA A 213 -15.00 -9.35 -0.78
CA ALA A 213 -15.51 -10.63 -1.26
C ALA A 213 -15.39 -10.70 -2.77
N LYS A 214 -14.87 -11.81 -3.27
CA LYS A 214 -14.74 -12.10 -4.69
C LYS A 214 -15.54 -13.35 -5.01
N ILE A 215 -16.44 -13.28 -5.99
CA ILE A 215 -17.20 -14.43 -6.49
C ILE A 215 -16.49 -14.97 -7.71
N ILE A 216 -16.15 -16.26 -7.69
CA ILE A 216 -15.46 -16.98 -8.77
C ILE A 216 -16.28 -18.24 -9.09
N GLY A 217 -16.95 -18.22 -10.24
CA GLY A 217 -17.89 -19.28 -10.62
C GLY A 217 -18.99 -19.49 -9.58
N GLU A 218 -19.09 -20.71 -9.03
CA GLU A 218 -20.03 -21.04 -7.96
C GLU A 218 -19.46 -20.78 -6.55
N SER A 219 -18.21 -20.35 -6.39
CA SER A 219 -17.63 -20.10 -5.07
C SER A 219 -17.55 -18.61 -4.76
N SER A 220 -17.51 -18.28 -3.47
CA SER A 220 -17.17 -16.92 -3.03
C SER A 220 -15.98 -16.99 -2.08
N ILE A 221 -14.99 -16.13 -2.27
CA ILE A 221 -13.86 -15.96 -1.37
C ILE A 221 -14.01 -14.61 -0.69
N VAL A 222 -14.09 -14.60 0.64
CA VAL A 222 -14.03 -13.36 1.42
C VAL A 222 -12.64 -13.24 2.04
N LYS A 223 -11.94 -12.17 1.68
CA LYS A 223 -10.71 -11.70 2.32
C LYS A 223 -11.07 -10.60 3.32
N ILE A 224 -10.78 -10.86 4.58
CA ILE A 224 -10.91 -9.94 5.70
C ILE A 224 -9.50 -9.57 6.11
N GLU A 225 -9.18 -8.30 6.13
CA GLU A 225 -7.88 -7.80 6.54
C GLU A 225 -8.07 -6.68 7.56
N LYS A 226 -7.48 -6.88 8.73
CA LYS A 226 -7.48 -5.90 9.80
C LYS A 226 -6.04 -5.56 10.15
N ARG A 227 -5.72 -4.27 10.12
CA ARG A 227 -4.43 -3.75 10.58
C ARG A 227 -4.66 -2.87 11.77
N PHE A 228 -3.88 -3.03 12.82
CA PHE A 228 -3.91 -2.10 13.94
C PHE A 228 -2.55 -1.97 14.60
N THR A 229 -2.29 -0.80 15.15
CA THR A 229 -1.11 -0.55 15.98
C THR A 229 -1.44 -0.68 17.45
N THR A 230 -0.49 -1.17 18.24
CA THR A 230 -0.64 -1.33 19.69
C THR A 230 0.66 -1.01 20.43
N ARG A 231 0.52 -0.52 21.66
CA ARG A 231 1.64 -0.07 22.51
C ARG A 231 2.25 -1.21 23.35
N THR A 232 1.69 -2.40 23.23
CA THR A 232 2.19 -3.58 23.92
C THR A 232 2.97 -4.44 22.95
N SER A 233 4.14 -4.88 23.38
CA SER A 233 4.91 -5.95 22.74
C SER A 233 4.65 -7.30 23.39
N ASN A 234 3.79 -7.35 24.42
CA ASN A 234 3.41 -8.61 25.05
C ASN A 234 2.55 -9.42 24.09
N LYS A 235 3.13 -10.51 23.58
CA LYS A 235 2.46 -11.46 22.68
C LYS A 235 1.05 -11.84 23.11
N GLU A 236 0.84 -12.10 24.40
CA GLU A 236 -0.46 -12.52 24.93
C GLU A 236 -1.49 -11.39 24.89
N GLU A 237 -1.07 -10.17 25.22
CA GLU A 237 -1.94 -8.99 25.14
C GLU A 237 -2.26 -8.63 23.68
N ILE A 238 -1.31 -8.81 22.76
CA ILE A 238 -1.57 -8.61 21.32
C ILE A 238 -2.58 -9.65 20.82
N ILE A 239 -2.45 -10.92 21.21
CA ILE A 239 -3.42 -11.96 20.86
C ILE A 239 -4.82 -11.60 21.36
N ASP A 240 -4.93 -11.15 22.61
CA ASP A 240 -6.23 -10.76 23.18
C ASP A 240 -6.83 -9.56 22.42
N GLN A 241 -6.01 -8.58 22.03
CA GLN A 241 -6.44 -7.48 21.17
C GLN A 241 -6.83 -7.94 19.77
N ILE A 242 -6.14 -8.93 19.18
CA ILE A 242 -6.56 -9.53 17.90
C ILE A 242 -7.95 -10.15 18.06
N ILE A 243 -8.20 -10.92 19.12
CA ILE A 243 -9.51 -11.56 19.35
C ILE A 243 -10.61 -10.50 19.48
N GLU A 244 -10.38 -9.49 20.33
CA GLU A 244 -11.33 -8.41 20.55
C GLU A 244 -11.62 -7.64 19.26
N LYS A 245 -10.56 -7.20 18.58
CA LYS A 245 -10.69 -6.38 17.39
C LYS A 245 -11.21 -7.16 16.18
N PHE A 246 -10.85 -8.42 16.02
CA PHE A 246 -11.26 -9.21 14.85
C PHE A 246 -12.67 -9.81 15.00
N SER A 247 -13.30 -9.69 16.17
CA SER A 247 -14.70 -10.03 16.38
C SER A 247 -15.62 -9.09 15.57
N ILE A 248 -15.92 -9.49 14.33
CA ILE A 248 -16.75 -8.72 13.41
C ILE A 248 -18.23 -8.92 13.75
N SER A 249 -18.95 -7.83 13.98
CA SER A 249 -20.40 -7.85 14.16
C SER A 249 -21.14 -7.94 12.82
N GLU A 250 -22.41 -8.34 12.86
CA GLU A 250 -23.27 -8.41 11.67
C GLU A 250 -23.46 -7.05 10.98
N GLU A 251 -23.68 -5.99 11.77
CA GLU A 251 -23.73 -4.61 11.27
C GLU A 251 -22.42 -4.21 10.58
N TYR A 252 -21.30 -4.57 11.19
CA TYR A 252 -19.98 -4.29 10.65
C TYR A 252 -19.76 -4.99 9.31
N ALA A 253 -19.97 -6.31 9.26
CA ALA A 253 -19.85 -7.07 8.02
C ALA A 253 -20.78 -6.53 6.92
N ASN A 254 -22.01 -6.15 7.25
CA ASN A 254 -22.94 -5.59 6.26
C ASN A 254 -22.48 -4.27 5.64
N ASN A 255 -21.88 -3.40 6.45
CA ASN A 255 -21.40 -2.08 6.03
C ASN A 255 -20.12 -2.16 5.19
N TYR A 256 -19.24 -3.13 5.49
CA TYR A 256 -17.91 -3.19 4.88
C TYR A 256 -17.74 -4.29 3.82
N LEU A 257 -18.65 -5.27 3.73
CA LEU A 257 -18.57 -6.35 2.75
C LEU A 257 -18.83 -5.84 1.33
N LYS A 258 -17.76 -5.75 0.53
CA LYS A 258 -17.83 -5.49 -0.91
C LYS A 258 -17.84 -6.80 -1.69
N ILE A 259 -18.70 -6.92 -2.70
CA ILE A 259 -18.82 -8.13 -3.51
C ILE A 259 -18.43 -7.79 -4.95
N GLU A 260 -17.29 -8.34 -5.39
CA GLU A 260 -16.78 -8.27 -6.75
C GLU A 260 -17.06 -9.61 -7.45
N ARG A 261 -17.41 -9.59 -8.75
CA ARG A 261 -17.59 -10.80 -9.57
C ARG A 261 -16.48 -10.87 -10.59
N GLU A 262 -15.82 -12.02 -10.70
CA GLU A 262 -14.74 -12.23 -11.66
C GLU A 262 -14.93 -13.56 -12.38
N ASP A 263 -14.79 -13.54 -13.71
CA ASP A 263 -15.20 -14.66 -14.56
C ASP A 263 -14.16 -15.79 -14.67
N SER A 264 -12.94 -15.60 -14.15
CA SER A 264 -11.93 -16.67 -14.12
C SER A 264 -10.79 -16.39 -13.15
N GLU A 265 -10.72 -17.19 -12.09
CA GLU A 265 -9.47 -17.52 -11.39
C GLU A 265 -9.45 -19.04 -11.20
N GLU A 266 -8.30 -19.68 -11.39
CA GLU A 266 -8.07 -21.01 -10.83
C GLU A 266 -8.18 -20.89 -9.31
N LEU A 267 -9.25 -21.45 -8.77
CA LEU A 267 -9.43 -21.56 -7.33
C LEU A 267 -8.41 -22.57 -6.82
N ASP A 268 -7.51 -22.15 -5.92
CA ASP A 268 -6.88 -23.08 -4.99
C ASP A 268 -8.00 -23.93 -4.37
N GLU A 269 -8.04 -25.21 -4.72
CA GLU A 269 -9.23 -26.05 -4.52
C GLU A 269 -9.55 -26.22 -3.02
N ASP A 270 -8.57 -25.98 -2.14
CA ASP A 270 -8.55 -26.50 -0.77
C ASP A 270 -8.58 -25.44 0.37
N ILE A 271 -9.01 -24.20 0.11
CA ILE A 271 -9.01 -23.19 1.18
C ILE A 271 -10.35 -23.20 1.92
N GLY A 272 -10.44 -23.82 3.10
CA GLY A 272 -11.61 -23.70 3.99
C GLY A 272 -11.60 -22.42 4.85
N LEU A 273 -10.46 -22.19 5.53
CA LEU A 273 -10.15 -21.00 6.32
C LEU A 273 -8.62 -20.87 6.29
N LYS A 274 -8.10 -19.73 5.84
CA LYS A 274 -6.67 -19.43 5.91
C LYS A 274 -6.46 -18.15 6.68
N ILE A 275 -5.74 -18.25 7.79
CA ILE A 275 -5.38 -17.12 8.65
C ILE A 275 -3.90 -16.85 8.43
N LYS A 276 -3.54 -15.58 8.25
CA LYS A 276 -2.16 -15.11 8.25
C LYS A 276 -2.06 -13.92 9.18
N ILE A 277 -1.16 -13.97 10.15
CA ILE A 277 -0.96 -12.89 11.12
C ILE A 277 0.50 -12.50 11.06
N ASP A 278 0.74 -11.29 10.56
CA ASP A 278 2.06 -10.68 10.49
C ASP A 278 2.10 -9.62 11.59
N ILE A 279 3.00 -9.76 12.58
CA ILE A 279 3.28 -8.72 13.57
C ILE A 279 4.68 -8.17 13.31
N LYS A 280 4.77 -6.86 13.18
CA LYS A 280 6.03 -6.13 13.11
C LYS A 280 6.14 -5.23 14.33
N GLU A 281 7.22 -5.37 15.09
CA GLU A 281 7.53 -4.44 16.18
C GLU A 281 8.54 -3.40 15.71
N LYS A 282 8.22 -2.12 15.94
CA LYS A 282 9.10 -1.00 15.61
C LYS A 282 8.89 0.15 16.60
N ASP A 283 9.99 0.70 17.12
CA ASP A 283 9.97 1.82 18.08
C ASP A 283 9.11 1.58 19.33
N GLY A 284 8.97 0.32 19.76
CA GLY A 284 8.13 -0.10 20.88
C GLY A 284 6.62 -0.08 20.60
N ILE A 285 6.22 0.04 19.34
CA ILE A 285 4.85 -0.16 18.86
C ILE A 285 4.82 -1.41 17.98
N ALA A 286 3.85 -2.29 18.24
CA ALA A 286 3.58 -3.41 17.37
C ALA A 286 2.49 -3.05 16.34
N LEU A 287 2.79 -3.23 15.06
CA LEU A 287 1.83 -3.23 13.97
C LEU A 287 1.37 -4.67 13.73
N ALA A 288 0.12 -4.96 14.05
CA ALA A 288 -0.50 -6.25 13.79
C ALA A 288 -1.32 -6.19 12.50
N LYS A 289 -1.04 -7.10 11.57
CA LYS A 289 -1.78 -7.28 10.31
C LYS A 289 -2.35 -8.68 10.27
N VAL A 290 -3.67 -8.76 10.42
CA VAL A 290 -4.44 -9.99 10.47
C VAL A 290 -5.20 -10.14 9.16
N LYS A 291 -4.87 -11.15 8.36
CA LYS A 291 -5.53 -11.50 7.11
C LYS A 291 -6.26 -12.83 7.29
N VAL A 292 -7.57 -12.86 7.09
CA VAL A 292 -8.41 -14.06 7.10
C VAL A 292 -9.04 -14.22 5.73
N LYS A 293 -8.80 -15.36 5.07
CA LYS A 293 -9.47 -15.75 3.83
C LYS A 293 -10.46 -16.87 4.13
N LEU A 294 -11.71 -16.66 3.75
CA LEU A 294 -12.84 -17.59 3.88
C LEU A 294 -13.30 -18.00 2.49
N LYS A 295 -13.53 -19.29 2.25
CA LYS A 295 -14.17 -19.77 1.01
C LYS A 295 -15.56 -20.29 1.33
N PHE A 296 -16.52 -19.88 0.52
CA PHE A 296 -17.91 -20.28 0.57
C PHE A 296 -18.23 -21.13 -0.64
N ARG A 297 -18.97 -22.22 -0.43
CA ARG A 297 -19.53 -23.03 -1.50
C ARG A 297 -20.85 -22.39 -1.97
N ASN A 298 -21.07 -22.34 -3.28
CA ASN A 298 -22.33 -21.97 -3.93
C ASN A 298 -22.82 -20.54 -3.68
N GLY A 299 -22.07 -19.54 -4.17
CA GLY A 299 -22.57 -18.17 -4.44
C GLY A 299 -23.54 -17.66 -3.39
N ILE A 300 -23.15 -17.80 -2.12
CA ILE A 300 -24.03 -17.65 -0.97
C ILE A 300 -24.66 -16.26 -0.98
N GLU A 301 -25.96 -16.14 -0.68
CA GLU A 301 -26.62 -14.83 -0.57
C GLU A 301 -25.89 -13.94 0.45
N LYS A 302 -25.84 -12.62 0.20
CA LYS A 302 -25.10 -11.66 1.05
C LYS A 302 -25.36 -11.86 2.55
N GLU A 303 -26.62 -12.08 2.94
CA GLU A 303 -27.04 -12.30 4.32
C GLU A 303 -26.32 -13.50 4.97
N LEU A 304 -26.25 -14.62 4.25
CA LEU A 304 -25.62 -15.84 4.72
C LEU A 304 -24.09 -15.71 4.73
N MET A 305 -23.51 -14.98 3.77
CA MET A 305 -22.07 -14.64 3.81
C MET A 305 -21.75 -13.82 5.05
N VAL A 306 -22.56 -12.82 5.38
CA VAL A 306 -22.40 -11.99 6.57
C VAL A 306 -22.48 -12.83 7.84
N GLN A 307 -23.47 -13.71 7.96
CA GLN A 307 -23.59 -14.60 9.12
C GLN A 307 -22.39 -15.51 9.29
N GLU A 308 -21.89 -16.11 8.20
CA GLU A 308 -20.70 -16.95 8.28
C GLU A 308 -19.42 -16.14 8.57
N ILE A 309 -19.29 -14.92 8.03
CA ILE A 309 -18.19 -14.01 8.39
C ILE A 309 -18.19 -13.79 9.90
N VAL A 310 -19.33 -13.40 10.48
CA VAL A 310 -19.46 -13.18 11.93
C VAL A 310 -19.06 -14.42 12.71
N GLN A 311 -19.50 -15.62 12.30
CA GLN A 311 -19.18 -16.86 13.01
C GLN A 311 -17.70 -17.26 12.88
N LYS A 312 -17.11 -17.11 11.68
CA LYS A 312 -15.75 -17.58 11.39
C LYS A 312 -14.66 -16.56 11.76
N THR A 313 -15.03 -15.32 12.03
CA THR A 313 -14.11 -14.26 12.49
C THR A 313 -13.96 -14.20 14.00
N ILE A 314 -14.72 -15.01 14.75
CA ILE A 314 -14.44 -15.29 16.15
C ILE A 314 -13.19 -16.19 16.19
N LEU A 315 -12.03 -15.57 16.06
CA LEU A 315 -10.75 -16.26 16.08
C LEU A 315 -10.48 -16.79 17.48
N THR A 316 -10.11 -18.06 17.58
CA THR A 316 -9.62 -18.63 18.82
C THR A 316 -8.14 -18.30 19.00
N ARG A 317 -7.71 -18.25 20.27
CA ARG A 317 -6.29 -18.07 20.63
C ARG A 317 -5.37 -19.11 19.98
N GLU A 318 -5.82 -20.36 19.85
CA GLU A 318 -5.07 -21.44 19.22
C GLU A 318 -4.85 -21.17 17.72
N GLN A 319 -5.90 -20.76 16.99
CA GLN A 319 -5.81 -20.38 15.58
C GLN A 319 -4.88 -19.17 15.35
N ILE A 320 -4.88 -18.21 16.27
CA ILE A 320 -3.99 -17.05 16.19
C ILE A 320 -2.54 -17.49 16.38
N LEU A 321 -2.27 -18.32 17.39
CA LEU A 321 -0.92 -18.80 17.68
C LEU A 321 -0.31 -19.61 16.53
N GLU A 322 -1.11 -20.42 15.84
CA GLU A 322 -0.68 -21.20 14.69
C GLU A 322 -0.33 -20.32 13.48
N ALA A 323 -1.05 -19.20 13.29
CA ALA A 323 -0.90 -18.31 12.16
C ALA A 323 0.06 -17.13 12.39
N LEU A 324 0.59 -16.99 13.61
CA LEU A 324 1.35 -15.82 14.04
C LEU A 324 2.83 -15.92 13.67
N VAL A 325 3.28 -14.99 12.83
CA VAL A 325 4.68 -14.71 12.53
C VAL A 325 5.03 -13.35 13.12
N ILE A 326 6.08 -13.31 13.95
CA ILE A 326 6.62 -12.07 14.53
C ILE A 326 7.95 -11.80 13.84
N GLU A 327 8.04 -10.67 13.15
CA GLU A 327 9.27 -10.15 12.55
C GLU A 327 9.75 -8.97 13.42
N ASN A 328 10.98 -9.05 13.93
CA ASN A 328 11.63 -7.92 14.58
C ASN A 328 12.45 -7.18 13.52
N GLU A 329 12.18 -5.88 13.29
CA GLU A 329 12.93 -5.09 12.31
C GLU A 329 14.35 -4.72 12.82
N ASP A 330 14.65 -4.91 14.11
CA ASP A 330 15.96 -4.54 14.71
C ASP A 330 17.13 -5.47 14.31
N ASP A 331 16.89 -6.52 13.51
CA ASP A 331 17.94 -7.44 13.03
C ASP A 331 18.51 -7.08 11.63
N GLU A 332 18.08 -5.99 11.00
CA GLU A 332 18.81 -5.38 9.87
C GLU A 332 19.95 -4.51 10.42
N VAL A 333 20.98 -5.15 10.97
CA VAL A 333 22.28 -4.50 11.14
C VAL A 333 22.83 -4.28 9.73
N ASP A 334 23.14 -3.02 9.41
CA ASP A 334 23.97 -2.60 8.29
C ASP A 334 25.27 -3.45 8.26
N ASP A 335 25.29 -4.52 7.47
CA ASP A 335 26.52 -5.15 6.97
C ASP A 335 27.00 -4.38 5.71
N GLU A 336 26.99 -3.04 5.78
CA GLU A 336 27.71 -2.15 4.86
C GLU A 336 28.88 -1.48 5.60
N GLU A 337 29.76 -2.25 6.22
CA GLU A 337 31.11 -1.77 6.54
C GLU A 337 32.18 -2.81 6.20
N GLU A 338 33.20 -2.31 5.48
CA GLU A 338 34.52 -2.87 5.19
C GLU A 338 34.70 -3.81 3.99
N GLU A 339 34.76 -3.23 2.78
CA GLU A 339 35.96 -3.44 1.95
C GLU A 339 36.49 -2.05 1.53
N GLU A 340 37.27 -1.43 2.42
CA GLU A 340 38.21 -0.38 2.04
C GLU A 340 39.38 -1.02 1.29
N ASP A 341 39.59 -0.54 0.06
CA ASP A 341 40.86 -0.32 -0.63
C ASP A 341 42.14 -0.94 -0.04
N GLU A 342 42.71 -1.92 -0.75
CA GLU A 342 44.16 -1.93 -0.99
C GLU A 342 44.42 -2.05 -2.50
N ALA A 343 44.62 -0.89 -3.13
CA ALA A 343 45.34 -0.76 -4.37
C ALA A 343 46.85 -0.70 -4.08
N ASP A 344 47.60 -1.31 -5.02
CA ASP A 344 49.03 -1.17 -5.30
C ASP A 344 50.02 -1.87 -4.36
N GLU A 345 50.69 -2.91 -4.88
CA GLU A 345 52.13 -2.78 -5.19
C GLU A 345 52.57 -3.80 -6.27
N GLU A 346 53.45 -3.30 -7.14
CA GLU A 346 54.03 -3.93 -8.32
C GLU A 346 55.04 -5.06 -8.00
N ASP A 347 55.33 -5.80 -9.07
CA ASP A 347 56.61 -6.43 -9.42
C ASP A 347 57.03 -7.81 -8.89
N ASP A 348 57.59 -8.55 -9.86
CA ASP A 348 58.62 -9.58 -9.77
C ASP A 348 58.22 -10.98 -9.24
N GLU A 349 58.05 -11.97 -10.13
CA GLU A 349 59.18 -12.71 -10.70
C GLU A 349 58.73 -13.83 -11.68
N ILE A 350 59.58 -13.96 -12.69
CA ILE A 350 59.70 -14.97 -13.75
C ILE A 350 59.59 -16.41 -13.22
N GLU A 351 58.93 -17.30 -13.96
CA GLU A 351 59.50 -18.62 -14.24
C GLU A 351 59.01 -19.17 -15.60
N ASP A 352 60.01 -19.40 -16.45
CA ASP A 352 59.97 -20.09 -17.73
C ASP A 352 59.43 -21.52 -17.57
N GLU A 353 58.69 -22.01 -18.57
CA GLU A 353 58.77 -23.41 -19.01
C GLU A 353 58.10 -23.54 -20.39
N ASP A 354 58.95 -23.37 -21.41
CA ASP A 354 59.29 -24.35 -22.43
C ASP A 354 58.21 -25.12 -23.25
N GLU A 355 58.54 -25.14 -24.54
CA GLU A 355 58.45 -26.25 -25.50
C GLU A 355 57.23 -26.40 -26.44
N GLU A 356 57.57 -26.20 -27.73
CA GLU A 356 57.18 -26.99 -28.91
C GLU A 356 55.71 -26.85 -29.38
N ASP A 357 55.36 -26.74 -30.67
CA ASP A 357 56.00 -27.30 -31.86
C ASP A 357 55.37 -26.75 -33.15
N GLU A 358 56.19 -26.77 -34.21
CA GLU A 358 55.89 -27.02 -35.63
C GLU A 358 54.85 -26.25 -36.49
N GLY A 359 55.32 -25.88 -37.70
CA GLY A 359 54.54 -25.91 -38.95
C GLY A 359 54.43 -24.58 -39.69
N ASP A 360 55.44 -24.14 -40.46
CA ASP A 360 55.62 -24.45 -41.89
C ASP A 360 54.36 -24.23 -42.77
N ASN A 361 54.30 -23.14 -43.54
CA ASN A 361 54.47 -23.15 -45.01
C ASN A 361 54.05 -21.85 -45.70
N SER A 362 54.89 -21.44 -46.69
CA SER A 362 54.57 -20.83 -48.01
C SER A 362 53.58 -19.63 -48.07
N SER A 363 53.84 -18.53 -48.77
CA SER A 363 54.55 -18.35 -50.04
C SER A 363 54.76 -16.87 -50.35
#